data_AF-A0A9E8NC31-F1
#
_entry.id   AF-A0A9E8NC31-F1
#
_cell.length_a   1.000
_cell.length_b   1.000
_cell.length_c   1.000
_cell.angle_alpha   90.00
_cell.angle_beta   90.00
_cell.angle_gamma   90.00
#
_symmetry.space_group_name_H-M   'P 1'
#
loop_
_entity.id
_entity.type
_entity.pdbx_description
1 polymer ?
#
loop_
_entity_poly.entity_id
_entity_poly.type
_entity_poly.pdbx_seq_one_letter_code
_entity_poly.pdbx_strand_id
1 'polypeptide(L)'
;MSIIKIITGINWVLIAIFGYYVVWALLQVSKPSHEMPGVETIIKVTGLIFLLSLIGLNLASHSWMKIVAFILGLLLLLIIYSFRDN
;
A
#
# COMPACT_ATOMS: atom_id res chain seq x y z
N MET A 1 -16.78 -6.45 21.15
CA MET A 1 -15.59 -6.08 20.36
C MET A 1 -15.75 -4.62 19.93
N SER A 2 -14.77 -3.74 20.13
CA SER A 2 -14.89 -2.33 19.69
C SER A 2 -14.71 -2.24 18.17
N ILE A 3 -15.52 -1.42 17.49
CA ILE A 3 -15.47 -1.19 16.04
C ILE A 3 -14.05 -0.84 15.57
N ILE A 4 -13.33 -0.03 16.36
CA ILE A 4 -11.95 0.37 16.06
C ILE A 4 -11.00 -0.83 16.04
N LYS A 5 -11.20 -1.84 16.89
CA LYS A 5 -10.38 -3.08 16.87
C LYS A 5 -10.61 -3.89 15.59
N ILE A 6 -11.85 -3.92 15.10
CA ILE A 6 -12.19 -4.59 13.84
C ILE A 6 -11.50 -3.87 12.68
N ILE A 7 -11.60 -2.54 12.63
CA ILE A 7 -10.94 -1.71 11.59
C ILE A 7 -9.43 -1.92 11.61
N THR A 8 -8.78 -1.91 12.77
CA THR A 8 -7.34 -2.17 12.87
C THR A 8 -6.97 -3.57 12.37
N GLY A 9 -7.78 -4.58 12.65
CA GLY A 9 -7.59 -5.94 12.12
C GLY A 9 -7.68 -5.97 10.60
N ILE A 10 -8.70 -5.34 10.02
CA ILE A 10 -8.87 -5.26 8.56
C ILE A 10 -7.71 -4.48 7.93
N ASN A 11 -7.28 -3.37 8.53
CA ASN A 11 -6.12 -2.60 8.07
C ASN A 11 -4.86 -3.46 7.98
N TRP A 12 -4.61 -4.33 8.95
CA TRP A 12 -3.47 -5.25 8.89
C TRP A 12 -3.57 -6.22 7.73
N VAL A 13 -4.76 -6.73 7.43
CA VAL A 13 -4.99 -7.56 6.23
C VAL A 13 -4.71 -6.77 4.95
N LEU A 14 -5.21 -5.53 4.85
CA LEU A 14 -4.97 -4.66 3.70
C LEU A 14 -3.48 -4.34 3.52
N ILE A 15 -2.79 -4.01 4.62
CA ILE A 15 -1.35 -3.75 4.65
C ILE A 15 -0.57 -5.00 4.23
N ALA A 16 -0.97 -6.19 4.66
CA ALA A 16 -0.31 -7.43 4.28
C ALA A 16 -0.45 -7.71 2.78
N ILE A 17 -1.65 -7.53 2.22
CA ILE A 17 -1.91 -7.69 0.78
C ILE A 17 -1.10 -6.68 -0.03
N PHE A 18 -1.17 -5.39 0.34
CA PHE A 18 -0.41 -4.35 -0.35
C PHE A 18 1.11 -4.56 -0.21
N GLY A 19 1.57 -4.93 1.00
CA GLY A 19 2.96 -5.23 1.29
C GLY A 19 3.50 -6.39 0.49
N TYR A 20 2.69 -7.44 0.26
CA TYR A 20 3.06 -8.54 -0.64
C TYR A 20 3.37 -8.03 -2.06
N TYR A 21 2.51 -7.18 -2.63
CA TYR A 21 2.74 -6.61 -3.97
C TYR A 21 3.98 -5.70 -4.01
N VAL A 22 4.18 -4.85 -3.00
CA VAL A 22 5.34 -3.95 -2.93
C VAL A 22 6.64 -4.75 -2.80
N VAL A 23 6.69 -5.74 -1.91
CA VAL A 23 7.88 -6.58 -1.74
C VAL A 23 8.17 -7.37 -3.02
N TRP A 24 7.13 -7.96 -3.63
CA TRP A 24 7.28 -8.65 -4.91
C TRP A 24 7.83 -7.72 -6.00
N ALA A 25 7.33 -6.48 -6.11
CA ALA A 25 7.84 -5.51 -7.06
C ALA A 25 9.30 -5.10 -6.77
N LEU A 26 9.68 -4.93 -5.50
CA LEU A 26 11.06 -4.59 -5.11
C LEU A 26 12.07 -5.69 -5.46
N LEU A 27 11.66 -6.96 -5.42
CA LEU A 27 12.51 -8.09 -5.77
C LEU A 27 12.71 -8.24 -7.29
N GLN A 28 11.88 -7.59 -8.11
CA GLN A 28 12.07 -7.62 -9.56
C GLN A 28 13.22 -6.69 -9.97
N VAL A 29 14.08 -7.19 -10.84
CA VAL A 29 15.13 -6.37 -11.47
C VAL A 29 14.46 -5.38 -12.42
N SER A 30 14.65 -4.08 -12.17
CA SER A 30 14.11 -3.05 -13.04
C SER A 30 14.70 -3.17 -14.44
N LYS A 31 13.85 -3.27 -15.46
CA LYS A 31 14.31 -3.28 -16.85
C LYS A 31 14.36 -1.84 -17.33
N PRO A 32 15.53 -1.32 -17.75
CA PRO A 32 15.61 0.02 -18.29
C PRO A 32 14.80 0.06 -19.59
N SER A 33 13.63 0.70 -19.57
CA SER A 33 12.90 1.00 -20.79
C SER A 33 13.54 2.23 -21.44
N HIS A 34 13.72 2.17 -22.75
CA HIS A 34 14.25 3.31 -23.53
C HIS A 34 13.25 4.47 -23.58
N GLU A 35 11.95 4.16 -23.47
CA GLU A 35 10.87 5.16 -23.59
C GLU A 35 10.53 5.84 -22.26
N MET A 36 10.81 5.19 -21.12
CA MET A 36 10.48 5.69 -19.77
C MET A 36 11.55 5.30 -18.74
N PRO A 37 12.78 5.84 -18.85
CA PRO A 37 13.87 5.50 -17.94
C PRO A 37 13.55 5.88 -16.49
N GLY A 38 13.74 4.94 -15.57
CA GLY A 38 13.63 5.17 -14.12
C GLY A 38 12.22 5.17 -13.55
N VAL A 39 11.17 5.15 -14.38
CA VAL A 39 9.76 5.15 -13.91
C VAL A 39 9.46 3.94 -13.03
N GLU A 40 9.94 2.75 -13.42
CA GLU A 40 9.76 1.53 -12.63
C GLU A 40 10.37 1.65 -11.21
N THR A 41 11.54 2.25 -11.11
CA THR A 41 12.21 2.51 -9.82
C THR A 41 11.43 3.52 -8.97
N ILE A 42 10.91 4.59 -9.59
CA ILE A 42 10.08 5.58 -8.89
C ILE A 42 8.83 4.90 -8.31
N ILE A 43 8.12 4.09 -9.12
CA ILE A 43 6.92 3.37 -8.68
C ILE A 43 7.23 2.44 -7.50
N LYS A 44 8.35 1.71 -7.55
CA LYS A 44 8.79 0.84 -6.44
C LYS A 44 9.03 1.61 -5.15
N VAL A 45 9.76 2.73 -5.23
CA VAL A 45 10.05 3.57 -4.05
C VAL A 45 8.77 4.21 -3.51
N THR A 46 7.90 4.73 -4.38
CA THR A 46 6.61 5.30 -3.99
C THR A 46 5.73 4.25 -3.30
N GLY A 47 5.66 3.02 -3.84
CA GLY A 47 4.93 1.91 -3.22
C GLY A 47 5.43 1.58 -1.81
N LEU A 48 6.75 1.60 -1.60
CA LEU A 48 7.36 1.40 -0.29
C LEU A 48 6.99 2.50 0.72
N ILE A 49 7.02 3.77 0.29
CA ILE A 49 6.64 4.91 1.15
C ILE A 49 5.18 4.81 1.57
N PHE A 50 4.28 4.45 0.66
CA PHE A 50 2.86 4.23 0.98
C PHE A 50 2.66 3.08 1.96
N LEU A 51 3.40 1.98 1.81
CA LEU A 51 3.33 0.85 2.73
C LEU A 51 3.72 1.25 4.16
N LEU A 52 4.85 1.96 4.30
CA LEU A 52 5.31 2.46 5.59
C LEU A 52 4.32 3.45 6.22
N SER A 53 3.72 4.31 5.40
CA SER A 53 2.70 5.26 5.83
C SER A 53 1.45 4.56 6.36
N LEU A 54 0.96 3.52 5.68
CA LEU A 54 -0.18 2.71 6.16
C LEU A 54 0.13 2.01 7.49
N ILE A 55 1.33 1.44 7.62
CA ILE A 55 1.78 0.81 8.87
C ILE A 55 1.81 1.85 10.00
N GLY A 56 2.44 3.00 9.77
CA GLY A 56 2.53 4.09 10.76
C GLY A 56 1.15 4.58 11.19
N LEU A 57 0.24 4.80 10.24
CA LEU A 57 -1.12 5.24 10.53
C LEU A 57 -1.93 4.19 11.31
N ASN A 58 -1.75 2.90 11.03
CA ASN A 58 -2.46 1.84 11.73
C ASN A 58 -1.91 1.56 13.14
N LEU A 59 -0.60 1.77 13.34
CA LEU A 59 0.05 1.68 14.66
C LEU A 59 -0.26 2.86 15.57
N ALA A 60 -0.69 3.99 15.01
CA ALA A 60 -0.98 5.18 15.80
C ALA A 60 -2.12 4.97 16.80
N SER A 61 -2.00 5.64 17.96
CA SER A 61 -2.95 5.49 19.07
C SER A 61 -4.34 6.05 18.72
N HIS A 62 -4.40 7.12 17.93
CA HIS A 62 -5.63 7.83 17.62
C HIS A 62 -6.57 7.04 16.71
N SER A 63 -7.84 6.93 17.11
CA SER A 63 -8.88 6.21 16.37
C SER A 63 -9.10 6.73 14.95
N TRP A 64 -8.97 8.06 14.72
CA TRP A 64 -9.16 8.65 13.41
C TRP A 64 -8.06 8.25 12.42
N MET A 65 -6.82 8.00 12.88
CA MET A 65 -5.72 7.57 12.01
C MET A 65 -5.95 6.16 11.46
N LYS A 66 -6.62 5.29 12.24
CA LYS A 66 -7.02 3.96 11.79
C LYS A 66 -8.09 4.02 10.68
N ILE A 67 -9.01 4.99 10.78
CA ILE A 67 -10.01 5.24 9.73
C ILE A 67 -9.33 5.76 8.46
N VAL A 68 -8.38 6.70 8.59
CA VAL A 68 -7.61 7.20 7.45
C VAL A 68 -6.78 6.07 6.81
N ALA A 69 -6.11 5.23 7.59
CA ALA A 69 -5.38 4.06 7.09
C ALA A 69 -6.29 3.11 6.31
N PHE A 70 -7.53 2.90 6.80
CA PHE A 70 -8.51 2.06 6.14
C PHE A 70 -8.92 2.61 4.77
N ILE A 71 -9.26 3.91 4.70
CA ILE A 71 -9.65 4.57 3.46
C ILE A 71 -8.49 4.55 2.46
N LEU A 72 -7.27 4.89 2.89
CA LEU A 72 -6.08 4.86 2.03
C LEU A 72 -5.77 3.44 1.54
N GLY A 73 -5.88 2.43 2.40
CA GLY A 73 -5.69 1.03 2.01
C GLY A 73 -6.66 0.58 0.93
N LEU A 74 -7.94 0.95 1.05
CA LEU A 74 -8.95 0.67 0.02
C LEU A 74 -8.66 1.38 -1.30
N LEU A 75 -8.29 2.67 -1.25
CA LEU A 75 -7.94 3.43 -2.45
C LEU A 75 -6.74 2.83 -3.18
N LEU A 76 -5.71 2.40 -2.46
CA LEU A 76 -4.54 1.76 -3.06
C LEU A 76 -4.88 0.44 -3.73
N LEU A 77 -5.75 -0.38 -3.13
CA LEU A 77 -6.24 -1.60 -3.78
C LEU A 77 -7.07 -1.30 -5.03
N LEU A 78 -7.92 -0.28 -5.01
CA LEU A 78 -8.68 0.15 -6.20
C LEU A 78 -7.75 0.61 -7.33
N ILE A 79 -6.69 1.34 -7.00
CA ILE A 79 -5.67 1.74 -7.97
C ILE A 79 -5.00 0.51 -8.59
N ILE A 80 -4.54 -0.44 -7.78
CA ILE A 80 -3.94 -1.70 -8.28
C ILE A 80 -4.93 -2.46 -9.17
N TYR A 81 -6.20 -2.55 -8.76
CA TYR A 81 -7.25 -3.19 -9.53
C TYR A 81 -7.44 -2.51 -10.90
N SER A 82 -7.48 -1.17 -10.93
CA SER A 82 -7.63 -0.41 -12.18
C SER A 82 -6.45 -0.61 -13.16
N PHE A 83 -5.24 -0.84 -12.65
CA PHE A 83 -4.07 -1.15 -13.48
C PHE A 83 -4.04 -2.60 -13.99
N ARG A 84 -4.84 -3.50 -13.41
CA ARG A 84 -4.91 -4.90 -13.84
C ARG A 84 -5.81 -5.09 -15.06
N ASP A 85 -6.91 -4.32 -15.13
CA ASP A 85 -7.93 -4.44 -16.17
C ASP A 85 -7.64 -3.59 -17.42
N ASN A 86 -6.60 -2.75 -17.40
CA ASN A 86 -6.04 -2.03 -18.56
C ASN A 86 -4.82 -2.75 -19.11
#